data_AF-A0A3P8VX28-F1
#
_entry.id   AF-A0A3P8VX28-F1
#
_cell.length_a   1.000
_cell.length_b   1.000
_cell.length_c   1.000
_cell.angle_alpha   90.00
_cell.angle_beta   90.00
_cell.angle_gamma   90.00
#
_symmetry.space_group_name_H-M   'P 1'
#
loop_
_entity.id
_entity.type
_entity.pdbx_description
1 polymer ?
#
loop_
_entity_poly.entity_id
_entity_poly.type
_entity_poly.pdbx_seq_one_letter_code
_entity_poly.pdbx_strand_id
1 'polypeptide(L)'
;MSVHRLFHLSSLLRSAVSLTLRRNIGISAVVFNRAKELDPVQKLFLDKIRDYATKSKAAGGMVDAGPAFQKDMSDEVSKLQRLYGGGDMETFPAIKFTEPKLEEVPK
;
A
#
# COMPACT_ATOMS: atom_id res chain seq x y z
N MET A 1 -45.29 -19.51 -39.15
CA MET A 1 -44.75 -20.73 -38.48
C MET A 1 -43.40 -20.48 -37.77
N SER A 2 -43.15 -19.29 -37.22
CA SER A 2 -41.82 -18.96 -36.63
C SER A 2 -41.84 -18.84 -35.10
N VAL A 3 -42.99 -18.55 -34.50
CA VAL A 3 -43.14 -18.32 -33.05
C VAL A 3 -43.00 -19.61 -32.24
N HIS A 4 -43.55 -20.72 -32.73
CA HIS A 4 -43.38 -22.04 -32.08
C HIS A 4 -41.90 -22.48 -32.01
N ARG A 5 -41.10 -22.19 -33.04
CA ARG A 5 -39.66 -22.52 -33.04
C ARG A 5 -38.90 -21.72 -31.98
N LEU A 6 -39.27 -20.46 -31.74
CA LEU A 6 -38.71 -19.62 -30.68
C LEU A 6 -39.05 -20.16 -29.27
N PHE A 7 -40.28 -20.64 -29.06
CA PHE A 7 -40.66 -21.27 -27.80
C PHE A 7 -39.92 -22.59 -27.54
N HIS A 8 -39.68 -23.41 -28.56
CA HIS A 8 -38.87 -24.63 -28.42
C HIS A 8 -37.39 -24.33 -28.14
N LEU A 9 -36.80 -23.36 -28.83
CA LEU A 9 -35.42 -22.93 -28.58
C LEU A 9 -35.23 -22.36 -27.17
N SER A 10 -36.19 -21.57 -26.68
CA SER A 10 -36.15 -21.05 -25.30
C SER A 10 -36.32 -22.14 -24.25
N SER A 11 -37.11 -23.18 -24.51
CA SER A 11 -37.25 -24.34 -23.63
C SER A 11 -35.94 -25.14 -23.53
N LEU A 12 -35.29 -25.39 -24.67
CA LEU A 12 -34.00 -26.08 -24.72
C LEU A 12 -32.88 -25.26 -24.04
N LEU A 13 -32.86 -23.95 -24.26
CA LEU A 13 -31.92 -23.04 -23.59
C LEU A 13 -32.13 -23.03 -22.07
N ARG A 14 -33.38 -22.93 -21.61
CA ARG A 14 -33.71 -22.98 -20.18
C ARG A 14 -33.30 -24.31 -19.55
N SER A 15 -33.49 -25.43 -20.26
CA SER A 15 -33.10 -26.76 -19.80
C SER A 15 -31.57 -26.92 -19.73
N ALA A 16 -30.85 -26.47 -20.75
CA ALA A 16 -29.39 -26.50 -20.78
C ALA A 16 -28.76 -25.60 -19.69
N VAL A 17 -29.30 -24.40 -19.50
CA VAL A 17 -28.90 -23.48 -18.43
C VAL A 17 -29.20 -24.10 -17.06
N SER A 18 -30.39 -24.68 -16.87
CA SER A 18 -30.77 -25.37 -15.63
C SER A 18 -29.84 -26.54 -15.29
N LEU A 19 -29.51 -27.37 -16.28
CA LEU A 19 -28.60 -28.51 -16.11
C LEU A 19 -27.18 -28.04 -15.76
N THR A 20 -26.71 -26.98 -16.42
CA THR A 20 -25.39 -26.40 -16.17
C THR A 20 -25.32 -25.78 -14.77
N LEU A 21 -26.32 -24.98 -14.38
CA LEU A 21 -26.41 -24.45 -13.01
C LEU A 21 -26.46 -25.59 -11.99
N ARG A 22 -27.33 -26.58 -12.15
CA ARG A 22 -27.46 -27.73 -11.22
C ARG A 22 -26.15 -28.50 -11.03
N ARG A 23 -25.37 -28.68 -12.10
CA ARG A 23 -24.05 -29.35 -12.02
C ARG A 23 -22.97 -28.47 -11.39
N ASN A 24 -23.08 -27.14 -11.49
CA ASN A 24 -22.10 -26.20 -10.94
C ASN A 24 -22.42 -25.74 -9.51
N ILE A 25 -23.65 -25.94 -8.98
CA ILE A 25 -24.05 -25.55 -7.62
C ILE A 25 -23.08 -26.08 -6.55
N GLY A 26 -22.57 -27.31 -6.69
CA GLY A 26 -21.63 -27.91 -5.72
C GLY A 26 -20.29 -27.18 -5.66
N ILE A 27 -19.74 -26.75 -6.80
CA ILE A 27 -18.48 -25.98 -6.88
C ILE A 27 -18.74 -24.54 -6.42
N SER A 28 -19.85 -23.95 -6.84
CA SER A 28 -20.30 -22.62 -6.41
C SER A 28 -20.52 -22.56 -4.90
N ALA A 29 -20.95 -23.65 -4.25
CA ALA A 29 -21.14 -23.72 -2.80
C ALA A 29 -19.81 -23.69 -2.02
N VAL A 30 -18.72 -24.25 -2.57
CA VAL A 30 -17.39 -24.16 -1.95
C VAL A 30 -16.87 -22.72 -2.00
N VAL A 31 -17.06 -22.05 -3.15
CA VAL A 31 -16.73 -20.63 -3.30
C VAL A 31 -17.61 -19.75 -2.41
N PHE A 32 -18.91 -20.04 -2.32
CA PHE A 32 -19.83 -19.33 -1.43
C PHE A 32 -19.47 -19.53 0.05
N ASN A 33 -19.10 -20.74 0.48
CA ASN A 33 -18.65 -20.99 1.86
C ASN A 33 -17.35 -20.26 2.19
N ARG A 34 -16.36 -20.26 1.27
CA ARG A 34 -15.12 -19.46 1.40
C ARG A 34 -15.39 -17.96 1.45
N ALA A 35 -16.41 -17.48 0.73
CA ALA A 35 -16.80 -16.08 0.72
C ALA A 35 -17.62 -15.68 1.97
N LYS A 36 -18.36 -16.62 2.58
CA LYS A 36 -19.23 -16.37 3.74
C LYS A 36 -18.48 -16.48 5.06
N GLU A 37 -17.48 -17.35 5.15
CA GLU A 37 -16.66 -17.58 6.34
C GLU A 37 -15.18 -17.56 5.99
N LEU A 38 -14.67 -16.39 5.64
CA LEU A 38 -13.25 -16.13 5.85
C LEU A 38 -12.99 -16.34 7.34
N ASP A 39 -11.99 -17.18 7.66
CA ASP A 39 -11.49 -17.35 9.02
C ASP A 39 -11.34 -15.97 9.67
N PRO A 40 -11.87 -15.73 10.89
CA PRO A 40 -11.85 -14.43 11.54
C PRO A 40 -10.48 -13.74 11.49
N VAL A 41 -9.38 -14.50 11.56
CA VAL A 41 -8.02 -13.97 11.44
C VAL A 41 -7.72 -13.47 10.02
N GLN A 42 -8.05 -14.27 9.00
CA GLN A 42 -7.87 -13.87 7.59
C GLN A 42 -8.71 -12.66 7.22
N LYS A 43 -9.95 -12.60 7.73
CA LYS A 43 -10.82 -11.44 7.56
C LYS A 43 -10.20 -10.20 8.20
N LEU A 44 -9.76 -10.29 9.46
CA LEU A 44 -9.12 -9.18 10.15
C LEU A 44 -7.87 -8.68 9.41
N PHE A 45 -7.05 -9.60 8.89
CA PHE A 45 -5.87 -9.25 8.11
C PHE A 45 -6.23 -8.44 6.85
N LEU A 46 -7.20 -8.92 6.07
CA LEU A 46 -7.66 -8.22 4.87
C LEU A 46 -8.31 -6.87 5.20
N ASP A 47 -9.06 -6.79 6.29
CA ASP A 47 -9.68 -5.55 6.73
C ASP A 47 -8.61 -4.53 7.13
N LYS A 48 -7.56 -4.93 7.86
CA LYS A 48 -6.43 -4.04 8.18
C LYS A 48 -5.65 -3.58 6.96
N ILE A 49 -5.48 -4.43 5.94
CA ILE A 49 -4.88 -4.01 4.67
C ILE A 49 -5.73 -2.94 3.98
N ARG A 50 -7.05 -3.15 3.90
CA ARG A 50 -7.97 -2.21 3.25
C ARG A 50 -8.06 -0.88 4.00
N ASP A 51 -8.11 -0.95 5.33
CA ASP A 51 -8.10 0.22 6.20
C ASP A 51 -6.84 1.07 5.96
N TYR A 52 -5.67 0.44 6.00
CA TYR A 52 -4.40 1.13 5.74
C TYR A 52 -4.31 1.66 4.30
N ALA A 53 -4.74 0.89 3.30
CA ALA A 53 -4.74 1.33 1.90
C ALA A 53 -5.62 2.58 1.68
N THR A 54 -6.73 2.68 2.40
CA THR A 54 -7.61 3.86 2.36
C THR A 54 -6.95 5.05 3.04
N LYS A 55 -6.40 4.85 4.24
CA LYS A 55 -5.70 5.91 4.99
C LYS A 55 -4.46 6.43 4.29
N SER A 56 -3.63 5.56 3.72
CA SER A 56 -2.41 5.93 2.99
C SER A 56 -2.69 6.78 1.76
N LYS A 57 -3.73 6.42 0.98
CA LYS A 57 -4.17 7.24 -0.16
C LYS A 57 -4.65 8.62 0.27
N ALA A 58 -5.33 8.73 1.42
CA ALA A 58 -5.82 10.00 1.93
C ALA A 58 -4.71 10.87 2.56
N ALA A 59 -3.72 10.23 3.21
CA ALA A 59 -2.66 10.94 3.92
C ALA A 59 -1.65 11.62 2.98
N GLY A 60 -1.46 11.11 1.75
CA GLY A 60 -0.47 11.66 0.80
C GLY A 60 0.97 11.64 1.32
N GLY A 61 1.22 10.85 2.37
CA GLY A 61 2.43 10.86 3.20
C GLY A 61 2.29 9.89 4.37
N MET A 62 2.93 10.19 5.50
CA MET A 62 2.88 9.35 6.70
C MET A 62 1.43 9.22 7.21
N VAL A 63 0.93 7.99 7.29
CA VAL A 63 -0.43 7.70 7.75
C VAL A 63 -0.59 8.10 9.22
N ASP A 64 -1.69 8.79 9.52
CA ASP A 64 -2.03 9.25 10.87
C ASP A 64 -0.93 10.14 11.51
N ALA A 65 -0.12 10.82 10.70
CA ALA A 65 0.87 11.79 11.20
C ALA A 65 0.17 13.04 11.76
N GLY A 66 0.21 13.20 13.08
CA GLY A 66 -0.30 14.37 13.78
C GLY A 66 0.76 15.45 14.03
N PRO A 67 0.37 16.56 14.68
CA PRO A 67 1.30 17.65 15.03
C PRO A 67 2.47 17.21 15.91
N ALA A 68 2.26 16.21 16.78
CA ALA A 68 3.31 15.65 17.62
C ALA A 68 4.41 14.97 16.78
N PHE A 69 4.04 14.18 15.78
CA PHE A 69 5.00 13.53 14.88
C PHE A 69 5.85 14.56 14.12
N GLN A 70 5.24 15.63 13.63
CA GLN A 70 5.97 16.69 12.92
C GLN A 70 6.97 17.40 13.84
N LYS A 71 6.59 17.64 15.10
CA LYS A 71 7.48 18.21 16.12
C LYS A 71 8.66 17.29 16.39
N ASP A 72 8.40 16.03 16.70
CA ASP A 72 9.46 15.04 17.00
C ASP A 72 10.42 14.89 15.81
N MET A 73 9.89 14.88 14.58
CA MET A 73 10.71 14.86 13.37
C MET A 73 11.60 16.10 13.26
N SER A 74 11.09 17.30 13.54
CA SER A 74 11.88 18.53 13.49
C SER A 74 12.96 18.59 14.58
N ASP A 75 12.67 18.05 15.77
CA ASP A 75 13.60 18.01 16.90
C ASP A 75 14.75 17.04 16.59
N GLU A 76 14.47 15.85 16.05
CA GLU A 76 15.49 14.89 15.64
C GLU A 76 16.34 15.41 14.46
N VAL A 77 15.74 16.05 13.47
CA VAL A 77 16.49 16.68 12.37
C VAL A 77 17.43 17.77 12.89
N SER A 78 16.98 18.60 13.83
CA SER A 78 17.80 19.65 14.44
C SER A 78 18.99 19.07 15.22
N LYS A 79 18.76 17.97 15.93
CA LYS A 79 19.81 17.23 16.64
C LYS A 79 20.86 16.68 15.67
N LEU A 80 20.44 16.10 14.55
CA LEU A 80 21.34 15.59 13.52
C LEU A 80 22.19 16.71 12.90
N GLN A 81 21.58 17.85 12.56
CA GLN A 81 22.29 19.01 12.04
C GLN A 81 23.34 19.54 13.02
N ARG A 82 23.04 19.50 14.33
CA ARG A 82 24.01 19.90 15.36
C ARG A 82 25.21 18.96 15.45
N LEU A 83 25.02 17.67 15.25
CA LEU A 83 26.06 16.65 15.41
C LEU A 83 26.95 16.51 14.17
N TYR A 84 26.34 16.57 12.98
CA TYR A 84 27.03 16.25 11.72
C TYR A 84 27.29 17.48 10.84
N GLY A 85 26.88 18.66 11.29
CA GLY A 85 26.88 19.86 10.49
C GLY A 85 25.63 19.95 9.64
N GLY A 86 25.04 21.14 9.60
CA GLY A 86 24.02 21.49 8.62
C GLY A 86 24.66 22.03 7.34
N GLY A 87 23.90 22.10 6.27
CA GLY A 87 24.36 22.64 4.99
C GLY A 87 23.56 22.09 3.83
N ASP A 88 24.00 22.44 2.63
CA ASP A 88 23.52 21.80 1.42
C ASP A 88 24.05 20.35 1.37
N MET A 89 23.12 19.39 1.30
CA MET A 89 23.43 17.96 1.21
C MET A 89 23.49 17.47 -0.24
N GLU A 90 23.10 18.30 -1.21
CA GLU A 90 23.15 17.95 -2.63
C GLU A 90 24.53 18.20 -3.23
N THR A 91 25.29 19.15 -2.69
CA THR A 91 26.61 19.53 -3.21
C THR A 91 27.75 19.15 -2.27
N PHE A 92 28.88 18.74 -2.86
CA PHE A 92 30.08 18.39 -2.10
C PHE A 92 30.79 19.67 -1.62
N PRO A 93 31.28 19.73 -0.37
CA PRO A 93 31.91 20.93 0.16
C PRO A 93 33.24 21.26 -0.54
N ALA A 94 33.44 22.55 -0.83
CA ALA A 94 34.71 23.05 -1.31
C ALA A 94 35.73 23.09 -0.17
N ILE A 95 36.66 22.13 -0.16
CA ILE A 95 37.71 22.04 0.85
C ILE A 95 38.81 23.06 0.52
N LYS A 96 38.99 24.07 1.40
CA LYS A 96 40.09 25.03 1.32
C LYS A 96 41.16 24.66 2.34
N PHE A 97 42.38 24.45 1.86
CA PHE A 97 43.53 24.19 2.72
C PHE A 97 44.24 25.52 3.01
N THR A 98 44.37 25.90 4.28
CA THR A 98 45.19 27.03 4.68
C THR A 98 46.64 26.60 4.78
N GLU A 99 47.56 27.42 4.28
CA GLU A 99 48.99 27.14 4.39
C GLU A 99 49.45 27.09 5.86
N PRO A 100 50.34 26.14 6.22
CA PRO A 100 50.85 26.03 7.57
C PRO A 100 51.70 27.24 7.93
N LYS A 101 51.46 27.83 9.11
CA LYS A 101 52.35 28.86 9.67
C LYS A 101 53.59 28.17 10.22
N LEU A 102 54.71 28.34 9.54
CA LEU A 102 56.01 27.86 10.01
C LEU A 102 56.58 28.87 11.00
N GLU A 103 56.73 28.47 12.26
CA GLU A 103 57.47 29.25 13.25
C GLU A 103 58.96 28.91 13.15
N GLU A 104 59.81 29.92 12.98
CA GLU A 104 61.26 29.73 12.94
C GLU A 104 61.78 29.38 14.33
N VAL A 105 62.40 28.20 14.49
CA VAL A 105 63.06 27.81 15.73
C VAL A 105 64.34 28.66 15.89
N PRO A 106 64.48 29.45 16.97
CA PRO A 106 65.69 30.23 17.20
C PRO A 106 66.90 29.30 17.39
N LYS A 107 67.99 29.63 16.71
CA LYS A 107 69.29 28.92 16.76
C LYS A 107 69.94 28.96 18.15
#